data_AF-A0A4Y2B189-F1
#
_entry.id   AF-A0A4Y2B189-F1
#
_cell.length_a   1.000
_cell.length_b   1.000
_cell.length_c   1.000
_cell.angle_alpha   90.00
_cell.angle_beta   90.00
_cell.angle_gamma   90.00
#
_symmetry.space_group_name_H-M   'P 1'
#
loop_
_entity.id
_entity.type
_entity.pdbx_description
1 polymer ?
#
loop_
_entity_poly.entity_id
_entity_poly.type
_entity_poly.pdbx_seq_one_letter_code
_entity_poly.pdbx_strand_id
1 'polypeptide(L)'
;MSVFRNIISLTNKRCPGIGNFLGQRLLSQQATATVRKEPEDKENADKPLSQLAEYRFIYPEFLPDPKFEFRNKIREKLEREDMLKRRTVIDIPEFYVGSVLAVTASDPYAPGKQNRFVGICIGRTYTGLRATFTLRNIVDKQGINY
;
A
#
# COMPACT_ATOMS: atom_id res chain seq x y z
N MET A 1 -7.37 -27.34 6.38
CA MET A 1 -6.51 -26.63 7.35
C MET A 1 -6.78 -25.15 7.22
N SER A 2 -7.63 -24.65 8.11
CA SER A 2 -8.24 -23.31 8.08
C SER A 2 -7.24 -22.22 8.43
N VAL A 3 -7.22 -21.14 7.65
CA VAL A 3 -6.39 -19.96 7.84
C VAL A 3 -7.19 -18.96 8.69
N PHE A 4 -6.72 -18.69 9.90
CA PHE A 4 -7.32 -17.74 10.83
C PHE A 4 -7.25 -16.30 10.30
N ARG A 5 -8.40 -15.62 10.30
CA ARG A 5 -8.54 -14.17 10.21
C ARG A 5 -8.19 -13.54 11.55
N ASN A 6 -7.40 -12.46 11.55
CA ASN A 6 -7.25 -11.59 12.72
C ASN A 6 -8.23 -10.41 12.63
N ILE A 7 -8.99 -10.25 13.70
CA ILE A 7 -9.97 -9.21 13.99
C ILE A 7 -9.28 -8.19 14.92
N ILE A 8 -9.34 -6.90 14.58
CA ILE A 8 -8.97 -5.81 15.49
C ILE A 8 -10.22 -5.44 16.30
N SER A 9 -10.09 -5.50 17.63
CA SER A 9 -11.13 -5.15 18.59
C SER A 9 -11.07 -3.66 18.95
N LEU A 10 -12.24 -3.02 19.01
CA LEU A 10 -12.45 -1.79 19.77
C LEU A 10 -13.64 -2.01 20.69
N THR A 11 -13.37 -1.92 21.99
CA THR A 11 -14.34 -2.05 23.07
C THR A 11 -15.06 -0.74 23.28
N ASN A 12 -16.39 -0.77 23.39
CA ASN A 12 -17.12 0.28 24.10
C ASN A 12 -18.18 -0.37 25.00
N LYS A 13 -18.04 -0.15 26.30
CA LYS A 13 -18.97 -0.63 27.33
C LYS A 13 -20.01 0.45 27.62
N ARG A 14 -21.29 0.15 27.46
CA ARG A 14 -22.34 0.48 28.45
C ARG A 14 -23.61 -0.35 28.27
N CYS A 15 -24.23 -0.63 29.41
CA CYS A 15 -25.16 -1.71 29.76
C CYS A 15 -26.66 -1.39 29.49
N PRO A 16 -27.59 -2.35 29.75
CA PRO A 16 -28.82 -2.58 28.98
C PRO A 16 -30.12 -2.04 29.62
N GLY A 17 -31.21 -2.05 28.84
CA GLY A 17 -32.58 -1.80 29.30
C GLY A 17 -33.60 -2.57 28.45
N ILE A 18 -34.46 -3.32 29.15
CA ILE A 18 -35.43 -4.36 28.72
C ILE A 18 -36.69 -3.77 28.06
N GLY A 19 -37.32 -4.50 27.12
CA GLY A 19 -38.72 -4.24 26.72
C GLY A 19 -39.21 -4.98 25.47
N ASN A 20 -39.94 -6.07 25.69
CA ASN A 20 -40.51 -7.02 24.73
C ASN A 20 -41.59 -6.44 23.78
N PHE A 21 -41.79 -7.03 22.59
CA PHE A 21 -43.00 -7.82 22.20
C PHE A 21 -43.18 -8.00 20.67
N LEU A 22 -43.54 -9.24 20.31
CA LEU A 22 -44.33 -9.71 19.15
C LEU A 22 -43.78 -9.64 17.71
N GLY A 23 -43.50 -10.83 17.16
CA GLY A 23 -44.38 -11.37 16.12
C GLY A 23 -43.85 -11.47 14.69
N GLN A 24 -43.56 -12.73 14.32
CA GLN A 24 -43.78 -13.37 13.00
C GLN A 24 -42.66 -13.41 11.94
N ARG A 25 -42.52 -14.65 11.45
CA ARG A 25 -41.97 -15.16 10.17
C ARG A 25 -40.48 -15.50 10.09
N LEU A 26 -40.25 -16.81 10.26
CA LEU A 26 -39.20 -17.60 9.61
C LEU A 26 -39.18 -17.37 8.09
N LEU A 27 -38.02 -16.96 7.57
CA LEU A 27 -37.46 -17.56 6.36
C LEU A 27 -35.94 -17.30 6.31
N SER A 28 -35.21 -18.39 6.21
CA SER A 28 -33.78 -18.48 5.97
C SER A 28 -33.32 -17.59 4.81
N GLN A 29 -32.26 -16.82 5.03
CA GLN A 29 -31.19 -16.61 4.06
C GLN A 29 -30.03 -15.84 4.72
N GLN A 30 -28.83 -16.39 4.60
CA GLN A 30 -27.60 -15.82 5.12
C GLN A 30 -27.31 -14.52 4.36
N ALA A 31 -27.25 -13.40 5.09
CA ALA A 31 -26.79 -12.13 4.55
C ALA A 31 -25.27 -12.20 4.32
N THR A 32 -24.89 -12.59 3.10
CA THR A 32 -23.56 -12.22 2.59
C THR A 32 -23.64 -10.74 2.22
N ALA A 33 -22.92 -9.90 2.96
CA ALA A 33 -22.71 -8.51 2.60
C ALA A 33 -21.89 -8.47 1.31
N THR A 34 -22.59 -8.51 0.19
CA THR A 34 -22.06 -8.19 -1.13
C THR A 34 -21.77 -6.70 -1.14
N VAL A 35 -20.51 -6.34 -0.91
CA VAL A 35 -20.02 -5.00 -1.29
C VAL A 35 -20.15 -4.94 -2.80
N ARG A 36 -21.24 -4.31 -3.26
CA ARG A 36 -21.42 -3.94 -4.66
C ARG A 36 -20.29 -2.98 -4.97
N LYS A 37 -19.28 -3.44 -5.72
CA LYS A 37 -18.41 -2.52 -6.44
C LYS A 37 -19.28 -1.92 -7.53
N GLU A 38 -19.66 -0.66 -7.35
CA GLU A 38 -20.21 0.13 -8.44
C GLU A 38 -19.16 0.18 -9.57
N PRO A 39 -19.58 0.14 -10.84
CA PRO A 39 -18.65 0.17 -11.95
C PRO A 39 -18.00 1.55 -11.97
N GLU A 40 -16.73 1.62 -11.55
CA GLU A 40 -15.98 2.87 -11.65
C GLU A 40 -15.93 3.31 -13.11
N ASP A 41 -16.46 4.51 -13.33
CA ASP A 41 -16.81 5.05 -14.62
C ASP A 41 -15.64 5.16 -15.59
N LYS A 42 -15.92 4.86 -16.85
CA LYS A 42 -15.05 5.12 -18.00
C LYS A 42 -15.01 6.62 -18.34
N GLU A 43 -14.66 7.47 -17.37
CA GLU A 43 -14.50 8.93 -17.54
C GLU A 43 -13.04 9.36 -17.39
N ASN A 44 -12.12 8.73 -18.12
CA ASN A 44 -10.70 9.10 -18.08
C ASN A 44 -10.09 9.30 -19.47
N ALA A 45 -10.89 9.72 -20.45
CA ALA A 45 -10.36 9.96 -21.80
C ALA A 45 -9.60 11.30 -21.91
N ASP A 46 -10.03 12.35 -21.20
CA ASP A 46 -9.51 13.71 -21.41
C ASP A 46 -9.18 14.45 -20.11
N LYS A 47 -8.32 13.87 -19.26
CA LYS A 47 -7.70 14.67 -18.18
C LYS A 47 -6.72 15.67 -18.81
N PRO A 48 -6.77 16.97 -18.48
CA PRO A 48 -5.86 17.96 -19.04
C PRO A 48 -4.41 17.53 -18.83
N LEU A 49 -3.56 17.70 -19.85
CA LEU A 49 -2.11 17.38 -19.82
C LEU A 49 -1.39 17.93 -18.57
N SER A 50 -1.93 18.98 -17.96
CA SER A 50 -1.45 19.55 -16.69
C SER A 50 -1.51 18.54 -15.53
N GLN A 51 -2.60 17.79 -15.37
CA GLN A 51 -2.72 16.78 -14.31
C GLN A 51 -1.75 15.60 -14.54
N LEU A 52 -1.45 15.30 -15.80
CA LEU A 52 -0.46 14.28 -16.16
C LEU A 52 0.96 14.67 -15.74
N ALA A 53 1.27 15.97 -15.68
CA ALA A 53 2.57 16.46 -15.25
C ALA A 53 2.81 16.25 -13.74
N GLU A 54 1.76 16.31 -12.92
CA GLU A 54 1.85 16.11 -11.46
C GLU A 54 2.23 14.66 -11.12
N TYR A 55 1.70 13.68 -11.86
CA TYR A 55 2.03 12.26 -11.65
C TYR A 55 3.52 11.93 -11.83
N ARG A 56 4.27 12.77 -12.54
CA ARG A 56 5.73 12.60 -12.69
C ARG A 56 6.43 12.69 -11.33
N PHE A 57 5.98 13.57 -10.45
CA PHE A 57 6.61 13.80 -9.15
C PHE A 57 6.12 12.80 -8.09
N ILE A 58 4.86 12.37 -8.22
CA ILE A 58 4.25 11.38 -7.34
C ILE A 58 4.91 10.01 -7.57
N TYR A 59 5.11 9.62 -8.83
CA TYR A 59 5.56 8.29 -9.24
C TYR A 59 6.84 8.31 -10.11
N PRO A 60 7.99 8.76 -9.57
CA PRO A 60 9.24 8.78 -10.31
C PRO A 60 9.71 7.39 -10.77
N GLU A 61 9.36 6.32 -10.06
CA GLU A 61 9.73 4.94 -10.43
C GLU A 61 9.09 4.42 -11.71
N PHE A 62 7.98 5.01 -12.17
CA PHE A 62 7.33 4.59 -13.42
C PHE A 62 7.96 5.21 -14.67
N LEU A 63 8.77 6.26 -14.47
CA LEU A 63 9.45 6.95 -15.56
C LEU A 63 10.52 6.04 -16.16
N PRO A 64 10.66 6.00 -17.50
CA PRO A 64 11.70 5.21 -18.13
C PRO A 64 13.09 5.75 -17.76
N ASP A 65 14.09 4.88 -17.83
CA ASP A 65 15.47 5.27 -17.58
C ASP A 65 15.92 6.39 -18.54
N PRO A 66 16.72 7.34 -18.05
CA PRO A 66 17.22 8.44 -18.86
C PRO A 66 18.21 7.96 -19.94
N LYS A 67 18.94 6.87 -19.69
CA LYS A 67 19.87 6.29 -20.67
C LYS A 67 19.11 5.44 -21.68
N PHE A 68 19.18 5.81 -22.96
CA PHE A 68 18.44 5.13 -24.03
C PHE A 68 18.84 3.65 -24.19
N GLU A 69 20.10 3.30 -23.91
CA GLU A 69 20.65 1.95 -24.12
C GLU A 69 19.91 0.86 -23.33
N PHE A 70 19.38 1.20 -22.15
CA PHE A 70 18.69 0.26 -21.27
C PHE A 70 17.17 0.21 -21.52
N ARG A 71 16.67 0.98 -22.50
CA ARG A 71 15.24 1.11 -22.78
C ARG A 71 14.75 -0.06 -23.63
N ASN A 72 13.78 -0.81 -23.11
CA ASN A 72 13.13 -1.89 -23.86
C ASN A 72 11.62 -1.85 -23.59
N LYS A 73 10.84 -1.62 -24.64
CA LYS A 73 9.38 -1.46 -24.57
C LYS A 73 8.67 -2.68 -23.98
N ILE A 74 9.11 -3.89 -24.31
CA ILE A 74 8.49 -5.13 -23.83
C ILE A 74 8.80 -5.31 -22.35
N ARG A 75 10.08 -5.17 -21.97
CA ARG A 75 10.53 -5.27 -20.58
C ARG A 75 9.78 -4.30 -19.68
N GLU A 76 9.76 -3.02 -20.03
CA GLU A 76 9.13 -2.01 -19.20
C GLU A 76 7.61 -2.18 -19.10
N LYS A 77 6.96 -2.70 -20.14
CA LYS A 77 5.53 -3.01 -20.08
C LYS A 77 5.25 -4.11 -19.06
N LEU A 78 6.01 -5.20 -19.11
CA LEU A 78 5.89 -6.31 -18.14
C LEU A 78 6.22 -5.85 -16.71
N GLU A 79 7.25 -5.02 -16.54
CA GLU A 79 7.61 -4.45 -15.24
C GLU A 79 6.50 -3.57 -14.67
N ARG A 80 5.85 -2.73 -15.50
CA ARG A 80 4.72 -1.91 -15.06
C ARG A 80 3.53 -2.76 -14.64
N GLU A 81 3.21 -3.80 -15.40
CA GLU A 81 2.14 -4.74 -15.04
C GLU A 81 2.41 -5.42 -13.69
N ASP A 82 3.65 -5.81 -13.41
CA ASP A 82 4.03 -6.39 -12.12
C ASP A 82 4.00 -5.37 -10.98
N MET A 83 4.48 -4.14 -11.21
CA MET A 83 4.39 -3.07 -10.20
C MET A 83 2.95 -2.79 -9.77
N LEU A 84 2.00 -2.74 -10.72
CA LEU A 84 0.59 -2.54 -10.39
C LEU A 84 0.03 -3.71 -9.59
N LYS A 85 0.35 -4.95 -9.95
CA LYS A 85 -0.06 -6.16 -9.21
C LYS A 85 0.48 -6.20 -7.78
N ARG A 86 1.68 -5.64 -7.52
CA ARG A 86 2.22 -5.58 -6.16
C ARG A 86 1.56 -4.49 -5.32
N ARG A 87 1.18 -3.36 -5.93
CA ARG A 87 0.46 -2.26 -5.26
C ARG A 87 -0.95 -2.63 -4.84
N THR A 88 -1.57 -3.64 -5.45
CA THR A 88 -2.86 -4.14 -4.96
C THR A 88 -2.75 -4.96 -3.67
N VAL A 89 -1.54 -5.43 -3.33
CA VAL A 89 -1.25 -6.20 -2.11
C VAL A 89 -0.64 -5.31 -1.03
N ILE A 90 0.24 -4.39 -1.42
CA ILE A 90 0.96 -3.48 -0.51
C ILE A 90 0.58 -2.03 -0.86
N ASP A 91 -0.05 -1.36 0.08
CA ASP A 91 -0.36 0.06 -0.04
C ASP A 91 0.90 0.90 0.17
N ILE A 92 1.41 1.48 -0.91
CA ILE A 92 2.57 2.37 -0.88
C ILE A 92 2.06 3.82 -0.85
N PRO A 93 2.26 4.57 0.24
CA PRO A 93 1.84 5.95 0.32
C PRO A 93 2.72 6.85 -0.54
N GLU A 94 2.27 8.09 -0.76
CA GLU A 94 3.08 9.13 -1.37
C GLU A 94 4.14 9.64 -0.39
N PHE A 95 5.39 9.72 -0.84
CA PHE A 95 6.48 10.26 -0.03
C PHE A 95 7.59 10.88 -0.88
N TYR A 96 8.27 11.86 -0.30
CA TYR A 96 9.36 12.59 -0.93
C TYR A 96 10.65 12.45 -0.13
N VAL A 97 11.78 12.82 -0.74
CA VAL A 97 13.05 12.95 -0.03
C VAL A 97 12.88 13.99 1.08
N GLY A 98 13.29 13.64 2.30
CA GLY A 98 13.07 14.41 3.53
C GLY A 98 11.86 13.93 4.36
N SER A 99 11.02 13.04 3.83
CA SER A 99 9.90 12.47 4.59
C SER A 99 10.38 11.45 5.63
N VAL A 100 9.74 11.43 6.80
CA VAL A 100 9.98 10.40 7.82
C VAL A 100 9.11 9.19 7.52
N LEU A 101 9.73 8.02 7.37
CA LEU A 101 9.05 6.78 7.03
C LEU A 101 9.33 5.71 8.08
N ALA A 102 8.37 4.81 8.26
CA ALA A 102 8.50 3.60 9.04
C ALA A 102 8.26 2.39 8.13
N VAL A 103 9.31 1.60 7.89
CA VAL A 103 9.24 0.42 7.01
C VAL A 103 9.35 -0.82 7.87
N THR A 104 8.45 -1.77 7.64
CA THR A 104 8.47 -3.10 8.27
C THR A 104 8.88 -4.12 7.21
N ALA A 105 9.99 -4.81 7.45
CA ALA A 105 10.48 -5.89 6.61
C ALA A 105 10.40 -7.22 7.36
N SER A 106 10.14 -8.31 6.65
CA SER A 106 10.27 -9.66 7.21
C SER A 106 11.74 -10.07 7.20
N ASP A 107 12.29 -10.39 8.36
CA ASP A 107 13.66 -10.89 8.52
C ASP A 107 13.61 -12.21 9.29
N PRO A 108 14.03 -13.35 8.70
CA PRO A 108 13.94 -14.65 9.37
C PRO A 108 14.86 -14.77 10.60
N TYR A 109 15.90 -13.94 10.71
CA TYR A 109 16.87 -14.00 11.81
C TYR A 109 16.54 -13.01 12.94
N ALA A 110 15.63 -12.06 12.71
CA ALA A 110 15.23 -11.09 13.72
C ALA A 110 14.33 -11.73 14.80
N PRO A 111 14.44 -11.30 16.06
CA PRO A 111 13.50 -11.70 17.11
C PRO A 111 12.10 -11.20 16.74
N GLY A 112 11.17 -12.14 16.49
CA GLY A 112 9.81 -11.82 16.02
C GLY A 112 9.62 -11.91 14.50
N LYS A 113 10.64 -12.33 13.73
CA LYS A 113 10.63 -12.52 12.27
C LYS A 113 10.31 -11.26 11.44
N GLN A 114 10.26 -10.11 12.10
CA GLN A 114 9.94 -8.82 11.50
C GLN A 114 10.86 -7.77 12.10
N ASN A 115 11.36 -6.88 11.25
CA ASN A 115 12.15 -5.74 11.65
C ASN A 115 11.43 -4.46 11.21
N ARG A 116 11.36 -3.48 12.10
CA ARG A 116 10.77 -2.16 11.81
C ARG A 116 11.85 -1.10 11.94
N PHE A 117 12.13 -0.40 10.86
CA PHE A 117 13.08 0.71 10.82
C PHE A 117 12.35 2.03 10.59
N VAL A 118 12.71 3.06 11.36
CA VAL A 118 12.17 4.41 11.23
C VAL A 118 13.31 5.33 10.88
N GLY A 119 13.15 6.17 9.85
CA GLY A 119 14.19 7.11 9.43
C GLY A 119 13.70 8.12 8.40
N ILE A 120 14.57 9.08 8.08
CA ILE A 120 14.34 10.09 7.05
C ILE A 120 14.78 9.51 5.70
N CYS A 121 13.95 9.65 4.66
CA CYS A 121 14.31 9.29 3.30
C CYS A 121 15.32 10.29 2.74
N ILE A 122 16.52 9.83 2.38
CA ILE A 122 17.60 10.67 1.82
C ILE A 122 17.61 10.64 0.30
N GLY A 123 17.21 9.52 -0.29
CA GLY A 123 17.28 9.36 -1.72
C GLY A 123 16.30 8.32 -2.20
N ARG A 124 15.75 8.56 -3.39
CA ARG A 124 15.00 7.60 -4.19
C ARG A 124 15.82 7.36 -5.45
N THR A 125 16.23 6.12 -5.67
CA THR A 125 17.14 5.72 -6.76
C THR A 125 16.53 4.58 -7.55
N TYR A 126 16.99 4.45 -8.80
CA TYR A 126 16.50 3.47 -9.78
C TYR A 126 15.02 3.63 -10.17
N THR A 127 14.60 2.86 -11.17
CA THR A 127 13.27 2.88 -11.76
C THR A 127 12.69 1.46 -11.84
N GLY A 128 11.39 1.36 -12.07
CA GLY A 128 10.67 0.09 -12.23
C GLY A 128 10.67 -0.77 -10.96
N LEU A 129 10.80 -2.08 -11.14
CA LEU A 129 10.85 -3.06 -10.04
C LEU A 129 12.11 -2.95 -9.15
N ARG A 130 13.12 -2.22 -9.62
CA ARG A 130 14.39 -2.02 -8.92
C ARG A 130 14.42 -0.73 -8.11
N ALA A 131 13.32 0.03 -8.07
CA ALA A 131 13.25 1.27 -7.32
C ALA A 131 13.60 1.02 -5.84
N THR A 132 14.59 1.75 -5.34
CA THR A 132 15.02 1.70 -3.95
C THR A 132 15.00 3.09 -3.34
N PHE A 133 14.88 3.16 -2.03
CA PHE A 133 15.08 4.38 -1.29
C PHE A 133 15.90 4.10 -0.05
N THR A 134 16.68 5.09 0.38
CA THR A 134 17.57 4.97 1.54
C THR A 134 16.98 5.73 2.71
N LEU A 135 16.88 5.08 3.86
CA LEU A 135 16.47 5.67 5.12
C LEU A 135 17.68 5.87 6.03
N ARG A 136 17.76 7.04 6.67
CA ARG A 136 18.78 7.34 7.68
C ARG A 136 18.15 7.59 9.03
N ASN A 137 18.74 7.01 10.06
CA ASN A 137 18.42 7.30 11.44
C ASN A 137 19.69 7.28 12.31
N ILE A 138 19.64 7.96 13.44
CA ILE A 138 20.69 7.89 14.46
C ILE A 138 20.12 7.09 15.63
N VAL A 139 20.65 5.88 15.82
CA VAL A 139 20.29 5.00 16.93
C VAL A 139 21.52 4.85 17.80
N ASP A 140 21.39 5.05 19.12
CA ASP A 140 22.49 4.96 20.08
C ASP A 140 23.72 5.80 19.70
N LYS A 141 23.47 7.00 19.15
CA LYS A 141 24.49 7.95 18.65
C LYS A 141 25.32 7.41 17.47
N GLN A 142 24.88 6.32 16.83
CA GLN A 142 25.47 5.80 15.62
C GLN A 142 24.56 6.08 14.42
N GLY A 143 25.14 6.58 13.34
CA GLY A 143 24.41 6.80 12.09
C GLY A 143 24.22 5.48 11.35
N ILE A 144 22.98 5.04 11.25
CA ILE A 144 22.60 3.84 10.52
C ILE A 144 21.84 4.26 9.26
N ASN A 145 22.20 3.64 8.14
CA ASN A 145 21.50 3.78 6.87
C ASN A 145 20.98 2.41 6.45
N TYR A 146 19.72 2.36 6.02
CA TYR A 146 19.05 1.17 5.51
C TYR A 146 18.54 1.41 4.09
#